data_AF-A0A2J0MBR7-F1
#
_entry.id   AF-A0A2J0MBR7-F1
#
_cell.length_a   1.000
_cell.length_b   1.000
_cell.length_c   1.000
_cell.angle_alpha   90.00
_cell.angle_beta   90.00
_cell.angle_gamma   90.00
#
_symmetry.space_group_name_H-M   'P 1'
#
loop_
_entity.id
_entity.type
_entity.pdbx_description
1 polymer ?
#
loop_
_entity_poly.entity_id
_entity_poly.type
_entity_poly.pdbx_seq_one_letter_code
_entity_poly.pdbx_strand_id
1 'polypeptide(L)'
;MVTDYPAKLKKIKNVVAIFDERTKEISIDAKILQVTLTDKTSFGIDWEYVLNKKLAVKGMFDQIVTTTGNKWTIGKTNPQDHNDYKAVIEALKTVGKTKTLSSPRLTVVNNEEARILVGSKQVYVTTSAIQGQTSTQTAEAVNFVDVGVKLRVTPTIPHDGFISLKIKPEVSSASQTYKTSTGNVIPIVETSETETTVLVEDGSTIMIGGLMKDEKTNNSDSISWLGKIPLFGFLFRNTVDSKSKTELAIFLTCKILDLKSSSSPAAPPKPS
;
A
#
# COMPACT_ATOMS: atom_id res chain seq x y z
N MET A 1 38.64 7.26 26.64
CA MET A 1 38.99 7.80 27.97
C MET A 1 38.82 9.31 27.93
N VAL A 2 38.11 9.89 28.89
CA VAL A 2 37.92 11.35 29.01
C VAL A 2 38.49 11.79 30.35
N THR A 3 39.41 12.75 30.33
CA THR A 3 40.03 13.33 31.52
C THR A 3 39.63 14.81 31.61
N ASP A 4 38.87 15.17 32.64
CA ASP A 4 38.44 16.56 32.88
C ASP A 4 38.17 16.75 34.39
N TYR A 5 37.83 17.96 34.80
CA TYR A 5 37.48 18.28 36.19
C TYR A 5 36.29 17.44 36.69
N PRO A 6 36.26 17.03 37.98
CA PRO A 6 35.23 16.15 38.54
C PRO A 6 33.79 16.63 38.29
N ALA A 7 33.56 17.95 38.32
CA ALA A 7 32.25 18.56 38.06
C ALA A 7 31.79 18.40 36.60
N LYS A 8 32.73 18.43 35.64
CA LYS A 8 32.43 18.22 34.21
C LYS A 8 32.26 16.75 33.88
N LEU A 9 33.03 15.86 34.52
CA LEU A 9 32.85 14.41 34.41
C LEU A 9 31.44 13.97 34.82
N LYS A 10 30.84 14.58 35.86
CA LYS A 10 29.45 14.31 36.26
C LYS A 10 28.43 14.73 35.20
N LYS A 11 28.64 15.89 34.55
CA LYS A 11 27.80 16.35 33.43
C LYS A 11 27.95 15.43 32.21
N ILE A 12 29.18 15.06 31.84
CA ILE A 12 29.46 14.15 30.73
C ILE A 12 28.84 12.78 30.99
N LYS A 13 28.94 12.25 32.21
CA LYS A 13 28.31 10.99 32.60
C LYS A 13 26.79 11.02 32.40
N ASN A 14 26.13 12.12 32.78
CA ASN A 14 24.69 12.28 32.58
C ASN A 14 24.33 12.36 31.09
N VAL A 15 25.12 13.05 30.27
CA VAL A 15 24.91 13.12 28.81
C VAL A 15 25.12 11.76 28.17
N VAL A 16 26.19 11.04 28.52
CA VAL A 16 26.47 9.68 28.02
C VAL A 16 25.36 8.72 28.42
N ALA A 17 24.81 8.83 29.63
CA ALA A 17 23.70 8.00 30.08
C ALA A 17 22.39 8.25 29.31
N ILE A 18 22.18 9.46 28.77
CA ILE A 18 21.03 9.78 27.91
C ILE A 18 21.22 9.22 26.49
N PHE A 19 22.47 9.11 26.03
CA PHE A 19 22.80 8.54 24.72
C PHE A 19 22.94 7.01 24.72
N ASP A 20 23.01 6.37 25.90
CA ASP A 20 23.09 4.92 26.08
C ASP A 20 21.68 4.28 26.22
N GLU A 21 20.77 4.64 25.31
CA GLU A 21 19.48 3.97 25.17
C GLU A 21 19.56 2.96 24.01
N ARG A 22 18.98 1.76 24.20
CA ARG A 22 18.88 0.78 23.10
C ARG A 22 18.02 1.35 21.97
N THR A 23 18.42 1.10 20.72
CA THR A 23 17.62 1.48 19.56
C THR A 23 16.28 0.76 19.59
N LYS A 24 15.20 1.53 19.42
CA LYS A 24 13.84 1.00 19.34
C LYS A 24 13.59 0.37 17.98
N GLU A 25 12.74 -0.66 17.96
CA GLU A 25 12.26 -1.31 16.74
C GLU A 25 10.78 -0.96 16.52
N ILE A 26 10.34 -0.99 15.26
CA ILE A 26 8.97 -0.70 14.87
C ILE A 26 8.47 -1.81 13.96
N SER A 27 7.32 -2.40 14.32
CA SER A 27 6.54 -3.25 13.43
C SER A 27 5.66 -2.37 12.56
N ILE A 28 5.80 -2.51 11.25
CA ILE A 28 5.00 -1.80 10.25
C ILE A 28 4.15 -2.83 9.50
N ASP A 29 2.84 -2.65 9.56
CA ASP A 29 1.85 -3.45 8.86
C ASP A 29 1.18 -2.59 7.79
N ALA A 30 1.39 -2.93 6.52
CA ALA A 30 0.73 -2.25 5.40
C ALA A 30 -0.40 -3.12 4.84
N LYS A 31 -1.54 -2.51 4.52
CA LYS A 31 -2.65 -3.17 3.84
C LYS A 31 -3.03 -2.39 2.59
N ILE A 32 -2.99 -3.07 1.46
CA ILE A 32 -3.32 -2.49 0.17
C ILE A 32 -4.63 -3.10 -0.30
N LEU A 33 -5.65 -2.26 -0.42
CA LEU A 33 -6.98 -2.63 -0.86
C LEU A 33 -7.24 -2.04 -2.23
N GLN A 34 -7.69 -2.88 -3.16
CA GLN A 34 -8.22 -2.47 -4.45
C GLN A 34 -9.74 -2.56 -4.38
N VAL A 35 -10.43 -1.46 -4.67
CA VAL A 35 -11.89 -1.39 -4.74
C VAL A 35 -12.28 -1.16 -6.19
N THR A 36 -13.00 -2.09 -6.78
CA THR A 36 -13.53 -1.93 -8.15
C THR A 36 -15.01 -1.61 -8.08
N LEU A 37 -15.39 -0.45 -8.61
CA LEU A 37 -16.76 0.02 -8.78
C LEU A 37 -17.22 -0.25 -10.22
N THR A 38 -18.47 -0.66 -10.39
CA THR A 38 -19.11 -0.89 -11.69
C THR A 38 -20.29 0.08 -11.85
N ASP A 39 -20.65 0.43 -13.09
CA ASP A 39 -21.59 1.50 -13.51
C ASP A 39 -22.88 1.77 -12.72
N LYS A 40 -23.39 0.86 -11.89
CA LYS A 40 -24.54 1.14 -11.02
C LYS A 40 -24.20 2.03 -9.81
N THR A 41 -22.92 2.27 -9.55
CA THR A 41 -22.41 3.02 -8.38
C THR A 41 -21.39 4.11 -8.76
N SER A 42 -21.51 4.70 -9.97
CA SER A 42 -20.48 5.55 -10.61
C SER A 42 -20.25 6.95 -10.00
N PHE A 43 -20.76 7.22 -8.79
CA PHE A 43 -20.41 8.44 -8.06
C PHE A 43 -19.15 8.13 -7.24
N GLY A 44 -18.10 8.94 -7.40
CA GLY A 44 -16.82 8.72 -6.71
C GLY A 44 -17.00 8.50 -5.21
N ILE A 45 -16.10 7.71 -4.61
CA ILE A 45 -16.18 7.44 -3.17
C ILE A 45 -15.82 8.72 -2.43
N ASP A 46 -16.84 9.40 -1.93
CA ASP A 46 -16.68 10.47 -0.95
C ASP A 46 -16.38 9.80 0.40
N TRP A 47 -15.09 9.69 0.71
CA TRP A 47 -14.58 9.07 1.93
C TRP A 47 -15.11 9.75 3.20
N GLU A 48 -15.38 11.05 3.12
CA GLU A 48 -16.02 11.79 4.20
C GLU A 48 -17.48 11.34 4.35
N TYR A 49 -18.24 11.28 3.26
CA TYR A 49 -19.64 10.84 3.30
C TYR A 49 -19.81 9.36 3.72
N VAL A 50 -18.92 8.46 3.29
CA VAL A 50 -18.94 7.03 3.66
C VAL A 50 -18.62 6.84 5.14
N LEU A 51 -17.66 7.59 5.68
CA LEU A 51 -17.30 7.52 7.10
C LEU A 51 -18.28 8.28 8.00
N ASN A 52 -18.94 9.33 7.48
CA ASN A 52 -19.69 10.29 8.29
C ASN A 52 -21.23 10.16 8.16
N LYS A 53 -21.79 9.54 7.09
CA LYS A 53 -23.24 9.62 6.83
C LYS A 53 -24.00 8.34 6.43
N LYS A 54 -23.37 7.16 6.32
CA LYS A 54 -24.10 5.89 6.18
C LYS A 54 -23.58 4.79 7.12
N LEU A 55 -24.51 4.26 7.93
CA LEU A 55 -24.42 3.09 8.83
C LEU A 55 -23.74 3.30 10.19
N ALA A 56 -24.45 2.92 11.25
CA ALA A 56 -24.08 1.96 12.30
C ALA A 56 -22.62 1.82 12.83
N VAL A 57 -21.72 2.76 12.57
CA VAL A 57 -20.32 2.72 13.05
C VAL A 57 -20.20 3.42 14.42
N LYS A 58 -21.22 4.20 14.81
CA LYS A 58 -21.33 4.86 16.13
C LYS A 58 -21.39 3.90 17.32
N GLY A 59 -21.63 2.60 17.08
CA GLY A 59 -21.61 1.56 18.12
C GLY A 59 -20.29 0.78 18.21
N MET A 60 -19.34 1.03 17.30
CA MET A 60 -18.05 0.33 17.25
C MET A 60 -16.88 1.22 17.67
N PHE A 61 -16.95 2.53 17.39
CA PHE A 61 -15.91 3.50 17.71
C PHE A 61 -16.43 4.55 18.69
N ASP A 62 -15.71 4.79 19.79
CA ASP A 62 -16.08 5.73 20.86
C ASP A 62 -15.88 7.21 20.43
N GLN A 63 -15.00 7.45 19.47
CA GLN A 63 -14.82 8.75 18.81
C GLN A 63 -14.59 8.57 17.31
N ILE A 64 -15.40 9.25 16.50
CA ILE A 64 -15.26 9.33 15.05
C ILE A 64 -14.89 10.77 14.68
N VAL A 65 -13.74 10.91 14.03
CA VAL A 65 -13.23 12.10 13.32
C VAL A 65 -12.85 13.30 14.21
N THR A 66 -11.54 13.46 14.44
CA THR A 66 -10.93 14.75 14.81
C THR A 66 -10.14 15.25 13.61
N THR A 67 -10.62 16.32 12.95
CA THR A 67 -9.91 16.98 11.85
C THR A 67 -8.96 18.04 12.40
N THR A 68 -7.68 17.71 12.54
CA THR A 68 -6.62 18.71 12.76
C THR A 68 -5.70 18.71 11.54
N GLY A 69 -5.96 19.61 10.59
CA GLY A 69 -5.26 19.71 9.30
C GLY A 69 -5.78 18.74 8.24
N ASN A 70 -5.04 18.59 7.12
CA ASN A 70 -5.35 17.66 6.01
C ASN A 70 -5.17 16.17 6.37
N LYS A 71 -5.33 15.79 7.64
CA LYS A 71 -5.12 14.43 8.16
C LYS A 71 -6.42 13.92 8.78
N TRP A 72 -6.77 12.69 8.47
CA TRP A 72 -7.96 12.01 8.97
C TRP A 72 -7.54 10.86 9.88
N THR A 73 -7.93 10.93 11.16
CA THR A 73 -7.69 9.85 12.14
C THR A 73 -9.00 9.12 12.42
N ILE A 74 -9.00 7.80 12.31
CA ILE A 74 -10.10 6.93 12.73
C ILE A 74 -9.79 6.50 14.16
N GLY A 75 -10.70 6.76 15.10
CA GLY A 75 -10.52 6.48 16.53
C GLY A 75 -10.40 4.98 16.85
N LYS A 76 -10.00 4.67 18.08
CA LYS A 76 -9.86 3.30 18.59
C LYS A 76 -11.24 2.68 18.84
N THR A 77 -11.44 1.39 18.50
CA THR A 77 -12.43 0.58 19.22
C THR A 77 -11.90 0.25 20.62
N ASN A 78 -12.75 -0.25 21.51
CA ASN A 78 -12.45 -0.61 22.90
C ASN A 78 -11.03 -1.24 23.02
N PRO A 79 -10.15 -0.84 23.97
CA PRO A 79 -8.72 -1.24 24.00
C PRO A 79 -8.40 -2.75 24.02
N GLN A 80 -9.41 -3.61 24.04
CA GLN A 80 -9.30 -5.07 23.95
C GLN A 80 -9.47 -5.61 22.51
N ASP A 81 -10.00 -4.82 21.57
CA ASP A 81 -10.32 -5.26 20.20
C ASP A 81 -9.39 -4.62 19.14
N HIS A 82 -8.45 -5.41 18.62
CA HIS A 82 -7.50 -4.99 17.59
C HIS A 82 -8.09 -5.04 16.15
N ASN A 83 -9.37 -4.66 15.95
CA ASN A 83 -10.11 -4.96 14.71
C ASN A 83 -10.60 -3.73 13.92
N ASP A 84 -10.09 -2.53 14.19
CA ASP A 84 -10.52 -1.26 13.59
C ASP A 84 -10.58 -1.29 12.03
N TYR A 85 -9.65 -1.99 11.38
CA TYR A 85 -9.59 -2.10 9.92
C TYR A 85 -10.69 -3.01 9.31
N LYS A 86 -11.25 -3.97 10.08
CA LYS A 86 -12.29 -4.87 9.57
C LYS A 86 -13.60 -4.12 9.33
N ALA A 87 -13.93 -3.17 10.21
CA ALA A 87 -15.10 -2.33 10.07
C ALA A 87 -15.06 -1.48 8.78
N VAL A 88 -13.88 -0.91 8.47
CA VAL A 88 -13.66 -0.16 7.21
C VAL A 88 -13.83 -1.08 5.98
N ILE A 89 -13.27 -2.29 6.03
CA ILE A 89 -13.41 -3.27 4.95
C ILE A 89 -14.89 -3.66 4.74
N GLU A 90 -15.66 -3.90 5.80
CA GLU A 90 -17.09 -4.24 5.71
C GLU A 90 -17.93 -3.08 5.15
N ALA A 91 -17.63 -1.83 5.51
CA ALA A 91 -18.26 -0.67 4.91
C ALA A 91 -17.95 -0.58 3.40
N LEU A 92 -16.70 -0.82 3.01
CA LEU A 92 -16.27 -0.79 1.60
C LEU A 92 -16.90 -1.91 0.76
N LYS A 93 -17.11 -3.10 1.34
CA LYS A 93 -17.84 -4.21 0.68
C LYS A 93 -19.29 -3.84 0.34
N THR A 94 -19.90 -2.92 1.09
CA THR A 94 -21.28 -2.46 0.83
C THR A 94 -21.34 -1.53 -0.39
N VAL A 95 -20.25 -0.83 -0.70
CA VAL A 95 -20.18 0.15 -1.81
C VAL A 95 -19.70 -0.48 -3.11
N GLY A 96 -18.88 -1.54 -3.06
CA GLY A 96 -18.36 -2.19 -4.26
C GLY A 96 -17.64 -3.52 -4.00
N LYS A 97 -17.04 -4.10 -5.05
CA LYS A 97 -16.22 -5.32 -4.93
C LYS A 97 -14.83 -4.95 -4.41
N THR A 98 -14.56 -5.29 -3.16
CA THR A 98 -13.24 -5.10 -2.54
C THR A 98 -12.37 -6.33 -2.74
N LYS A 99 -11.13 -6.13 -3.21
CA LYS A 99 -10.09 -7.17 -3.28
C LYS A 99 -8.87 -6.72 -2.49
N THR A 100 -8.51 -7.47 -1.45
CA THR A 100 -7.23 -7.26 -0.77
C THR A 100 -6.11 -7.71 -1.68
N LEU A 101 -5.22 -6.79 -2.04
CA LEU A 101 -4.14 -7.08 -2.97
C LEU A 101 -2.95 -7.69 -2.24
N SER A 102 -2.58 -7.14 -1.08
CA SER A 102 -1.45 -7.60 -0.27
C SER A 102 -1.49 -7.03 1.15
N SER A 103 -0.79 -7.69 2.08
CA SER A 103 -0.59 -7.21 3.45
C SER A 103 0.85 -7.42 3.91
N PRO A 104 1.84 -6.69 3.34
CA PRO A 104 3.22 -6.86 3.74
C PRO A 104 3.44 -6.33 5.16
N ARG A 105 4.24 -7.07 5.93
CA ARG A 105 4.65 -6.74 7.29
C ARG A 105 6.16 -6.75 7.37
N LEU A 106 6.74 -5.77 8.03
CA LEU A 106 8.18 -5.68 8.25
C LEU A 106 8.48 -5.06 9.63
N THR A 107 9.56 -5.51 10.26
CA THR A 107 10.10 -4.90 11.47
C THR A 107 11.37 -4.16 11.10
N VAL A 108 11.50 -2.92 11.58
CA VAL A 108 12.61 -2.02 11.22
C VAL A 108 13.13 -1.28 12.43
N VAL A 109 14.44 -1.07 12.46
CA VAL A 109 15.14 -0.33 13.51
C VAL A 109 14.95 1.17 13.29
N ASN A 110 14.86 1.96 14.37
CA ASN A 110 14.75 3.41 14.27
C ASN A 110 15.89 4.02 13.41
N ASN A 111 15.52 4.89 12.47
CA ASN A 111 16.40 5.55 11.49
C ASN A 111 17.08 4.63 10.45
N GLU A 112 16.70 3.36 10.35
CA GLU A 112 17.22 2.45 9.33
C GLU A 112 16.21 2.28 8.18
N GLU A 113 16.69 2.23 6.93
CA GLU A 113 15.82 1.90 5.80
C GLU A 113 15.57 0.39 5.74
N ALA A 114 14.29 0.01 5.64
CA ALA A 114 13.89 -1.36 5.37
C ALA A 114 13.06 -1.44 4.10
N ARG A 115 13.23 -2.56 3.37
CA ARG A 115 12.47 -2.85 2.16
C ARG A 115 11.93 -4.27 2.16
N ILE A 116 10.72 -4.43 1.66
CA ILE A 116 10.11 -5.72 1.35
C ILE A 116 9.60 -5.71 -0.09
N LEU A 117 9.78 -6.82 -0.80
CA LEU A 117 9.24 -7.05 -2.13
C LEU A 117 8.52 -8.39 -2.12
N VAL A 118 7.24 -8.38 -2.48
CA VAL A 118 6.38 -9.55 -2.62
C VAL A 118 5.88 -9.57 -4.06
N GLY A 119 6.40 -10.49 -4.87
CA GLY A 119 6.13 -10.47 -6.30
C GLY A 119 6.82 -11.57 -7.08
N SER A 120 6.84 -11.39 -8.40
CA SER A 120 7.51 -12.28 -9.35
C SER A 120 8.49 -11.47 -10.20
N LYS A 121 9.53 -12.14 -10.68
CA LYS A 121 10.46 -11.57 -11.64
C LYS A 121 10.06 -12.03 -13.04
N GLN A 122 9.60 -11.11 -13.87
CA GLN A 122 9.26 -11.38 -15.26
C GLN A 122 10.53 -11.34 -16.12
N VAL A 123 10.64 -12.29 -17.03
CA VAL A 123 11.79 -12.43 -17.94
C VAL A 123 11.38 -11.96 -19.32
N TYR A 124 12.24 -11.21 -20.00
CA TYR A 124 12.07 -10.88 -21.41
C TYR A 124 13.41 -10.82 -22.13
N VAL A 125 13.37 -11.11 -23.43
CA VAL A 125 14.57 -11.13 -24.27
C VAL A 125 14.55 -9.92 -25.18
N THR A 126 15.68 -9.22 -25.25
CA THR A 126 15.91 -8.16 -26.25
C THR A 126 16.97 -8.65 -27.23
N THR A 127 16.69 -8.51 -28.52
CA THR A 127 17.65 -8.82 -29.59
C THR A 127 18.24 -7.54 -30.16
N SER A 128 19.55 -7.53 -30.40
CA SER A 128 20.25 -6.44 -31.08
C SER A 128 21.05 -7.01 -32.25
N ALA A 129 20.83 -6.45 -33.44
CA ALA A 129 21.60 -6.81 -34.62
C ALA A 129 22.89 -5.98 -34.64
N ILE A 130 24.03 -6.64 -34.53
CA ILE A 130 25.34 -6.04 -34.74
C ILE A 130 25.68 -6.24 -36.22
N GLN A 131 25.63 -5.16 -37.00
CA GLN A 131 26.08 -5.19 -38.40
C GLN A 131 27.61 -5.12 -38.45
N GLY A 132 28.26 -6.22 -38.82
CA GLY A 132 29.65 -6.23 -39.28
C GLY A 132 29.72 -6.09 -40.81
N GLN A 133 30.87 -5.68 -41.34
CA GLN A 133 31.09 -5.44 -42.78
C GLN A 133 30.83 -6.67 -43.69
N THR A 134 30.79 -7.88 -43.13
CA THR A 134 30.63 -9.14 -43.89
C THR A 134 29.58 -10.09 -43.30
N SER A 135 28.98 -9.78 -42.14
CA SER A 135 28.02 -10.66 -41.44
C SER A 135 27.17 -9.85 -40.47
N THR A 136 25.87 -10.17 -40.41
CA THR A 136 24.96 -9.68 -39.35
C THR A 136 24.96 -10.70 -38.22
N GLN A 137 25.49 -10.34 -37.06
CA GLN A 137 25.37 -11.15 -35.86
C GLN A 137 24.19 -10.65 -35.03
N THR A 138 23.32 -11.56 -34.59
CA THR A 138 22.23 -11.23 -33.67
C THR A 138 22.67 -11.59 -32.25
N ALA A 139 22.72 -10.61 -31.36
CA ALA A 139 22.97 -10.81 -29.95
C ALA A 139 21.63 -10.79 -29.18
N GLU A 140 21.46 -11.74 -28.26
CA GLU A 140 20.30 -11.81 -27.37
C GLU A 140 20.74 -11.43 -25.95
N ALA A 141 19.96 -10.58 -25.29
CA ALA A 141 20.12 -10.25 -23.88
C ALA A 141 18.86 -10.62 -23.11
N VAL A 142 19.04 -11.42 -22.06
CA VAL A 142 17.97 -11.80 -21.14
C VAL A 142 17.88 -10.73 -20.04
N ASN A 143 16.74 -10.06 -19.97
CA ASN A 143 16.45 -9.03 -18.99
C ASN A 143 15.37 -9.48 -18.02
N PHE A 144 15.36 -8.85 -16.85
CA PHE A 144 14.43 -9.17 -15.78
C PHE A 144 13.77 -7.90 -15.26
N VAL A 145 12.47 -7.97 -15.00
CA VAL A 145 11.71 -6.91 -14.37
C VAL A 145 10.92 -7.45 -13.18
N ASP A 146 11.05 -6.81 -12.01
CA ASP A 146 10.34 -7.22 -10.81
C ASP A 146 8.92 -6.62 -10.82
N VAL A 147 7.93 -7.46 -10.55
CA VAL A 147 6.51 -7.11 -10.58
C VAL A 147 5.85 -7.60 -9.30
N GLY A 148 5.16 -6.71 -8.58
CA GLY A 148 4.43 -7.05 -7.37
C GLY A 148 4.33 -5.87 -6.41
N VAL A 149 4.27 -6.16 -5.12
CA VAL A 149 4.18 -5.13 -4.07
C VAL A 149 5.55 -4.91 -3.45
N LYS A 150 6.05 -3.67 -3.55
CA LYS A 150 7.30 -3.22 -2.94
C LYS A 150 6.97 -2.13 -1.93
N LEU A 151 7.52 -2.25 -0.74
CA LEU A 151 7.35 -1.27 0.31
C LEU A 151 8.73 -0.92 0.85
N ARG A 152 9.11 0.35 0.76
CA ARG A 152 10.29 0.92 1.42
C ARG A 152 9.85 1.86 2.52
N VAL A 153 10.49 1.76 3.67
CA VAL A 153 10.15 2.56 4.84
C VAL A 153 11.41 2.96 5.60
N THR A 154 11.40 4.18 6.13
CA THR A 154 12.41 4.68 7.05
C THR A 154 11.67 5.33 8.22
N PRO A 155 11.62 4.68 9.38
CA PRO A 155 10.99 5.25 10.56
C PRO A 155 11.94 6.17 11.31
N THR A 156 11.37 7.16 11.98
CA THR A 156 12.04 8.00 12.98
C THR A 156 11.11 8.14 14.17
N ILE A 157 11.59 7.76 15.35
CA ILE A 157 10.86 7.87 16.62
C ILE A 157 11.40 9.07 17.41
N PRO A 158 10.73 10.24 17.33
CA PRO A 158 10.97 11.34 18.25
C PRO A 158 10.57 11.00 19.71
N HIS A 159 10.95 11.86 20.65
CA HIS A 159 10.68 11.69 22.08
C HIS A 159 9.22 11.95 22.49
N ASP A 160 8.36 12.34 21.54
CA ASP A 160 6.98 12.79 21.76
C ASP A 160 5.92 11.68 21.60
N GLY A 161 6.33 10.44 21.33
CA GLY A 161 5.43 9.29 21.17
C GLY A 161 4.79 9.17 19.79
N PHE A 162 5.11 10.08 18.87
CA PHE A 162 4.76 9.94 17.46
C PHE A 162 5.88 9.22 16.70
N ILE A 163 5.51 8.59 15.59
CA ILE A 163 6.41 7.92 14.66
C ILE A 163 6.32 8.68 13.34
N SER A 164 7.43 9.29 12.93
CA SER A 164 7.58 9.86 11.59
C SER A 164 8.05 8.76 10.65
N LEU A 165 7.34 8.54 9.54
CA LEU A 165 7.63 7.48 8.58
C LEU A 165 7.78 8.09 7.20
N LYS A 166 8.99 7.99 6.64
CA LYS A 166 9.17 8.16 5.19
C LYS A 166 8.85 6.82 4.54
N ILE A 167 7.91 6.82 3.61
CA ILE A 167 7.38 5.60 3.00
C ILE A 167 7.26 5.73 1.50
N LYS A 168 7.47 4.61 0.82
CA LYS A 168 7.37 4.49 -0.62
C LYS A 168 6.76 3.16 -1.02
N PRO A 169 5.42 3.01 -0.89
CA PRO A 169 4.70 1.87 -1.44
C PRO A 169 4.63 1.94 -2.96
N GLU A 170 4.86 0.80 -3.59
CA GLU A 170 4.78 0.58 -5.03
C GLU A 170 4.03 -0.73 -5.28
N VAL A 171 3.08 -0.69 -6.19
CA VAL A 171 2.29 -1.83 -6.63
C VAL A 171 2.42 -1.92 -8.13
N SER A 172 2.98 -3.02 -8.62
CA SER A 172 3.15 -3.27 -10.04
C SER A 172 2.51 -4.57 -10.50
N SER A 173 2.02 -4.56 -11.75
CA SER A 173 1.46 -5.75 -12.41
C SER A 173 1.89 -5.78 -13.88
N ALA A 174 2.04 -6.98 -14.44
CA ALA A 174 2.39 -7.20 -15.83
C ALA A 174 1.34 -8.10 -16.48
N SER A 175 0.25 -7.49 -16.95
CA SER A 175 -0.88 -8.19 -17.57
C SER A 175 -0.88 -8.10 -19.10
N GLN A 176 -0.14 -7.14 -19.66
CA GLN A 176 -0.06 -6.88 -21.10
C GLN A 176 1.35 -7.16 -21.60
N THR A 177 1.46 -7.51 -22.88
CA THR A 177 2.75 -7.73 -23.54
C THR A 177 2.80 -6.99 -24.86
N TYR A 178 3.91 -6.34 -25.14
CA TYR A 178 4.22 -5.74 -26.43
C TYR A 178 5.07 -6.71 -27.25
N LYS A 179 4.66 -6.98 -28.50
CA LYS A 179 5.44 -7.81 -29.43
C LYS A 179 6.18 -6.94 -30.43
N THR A 180 7.51 -7.04 -30.47
CA THR A 180 8.34 -6.31 -31.43
C THR A 180 8.23 -6.90 -32.84
N SER A 181 8.65 -6.13 -33.86
CA SER A 181 8.77 -6.61 -35.24
C SER A 181 9.73 -7.80 -35.38
N THR A 182 10.71 -7.91 -34.49
CA THR A 182 11.66 -9.03 -34.39
C THR A 182 11.10 -10.25 -33.65
N GLY A 183 9.85 -10.20 -33.17
CA GLY A 183 9.18 -11.30 -32.50
C GLY A 183 9.36 -11.37 -30.98
N ASN A 184 10.13 -10.45 -30.38
CA ASN A 184 10.34 -10.40 -28.93
C ASN A 184 9.05 -10.02 -28.21
N VAL A 185 8.77 -10.70 -27.11
CA VAL A 185 7.63 -10.41 -26.24
C VAL A 185 8.13 -9.71 -24.99
N ILE A 186 7.71 -8.45 -24.81
CA ILE A 186 8.15 -7.59 -23.71
C ILE A 186 6.94 -7.33 -22.79
N PRO A 187 7.02 -7.61 -21.49
CA PRO A 187 5.94 -7.30 -20.56
C PRO A 187 5.78 -5.79 -20.41
N ILE A 188 4.54 -5.30 -20.50
CA ILE A 188 4.18 -3.94 -20.11
C ILE A 188 3.88 -3.98 -18.62
N VAL A 189 4.67 -3.26 -17.83
CA VAL A 189 4.50 -3.17 -16.38
C VAL A 189 3.68 -1.92 -16.05
N GLU A 190 2.49 -2.13 -15.50
CA GLU A 190 1.70 -1.06 -14.89
C GLU A 190 2.17 -0.88 -13.45
N THR A 191 2.54 0.34 -13.07
CA THR A 191 3.03 0.68 -11.73
C THR A 191 2.20 1.79 -11.10
N SER A 192 1.78 1.58 -9.86
CA SER A 192 1.16 2.57 -8.98
C SER A 192 2.08 2.81 -7.79
N GLU A 193 2.56 4.03 -7.62
CA GLU A 193 3.56 4.38 -6.62
C GLU A 193 3.16 5.66 -5.88
N THR A 194 3.54 5.76 -4.61
CA THR A 194 3.38 6.97 -3.81
C THR A 194 4.60 7.13 -2.92
N GLU A 195 5.13 8.34 -2.78
CA GLU A 195 6.21 8.66 -1.85
C GLU A 195 5.75 9.80 -0.93
N THR A 196 5.77 9.57 0.38
CA THR A 196 5.31 10.58 1.34
C THR A 196 5.96 10.37 2.71
N THR A 197 5.85 11.39 3.55
CA THR A 197 6.25 11.35 4.96
C THR A 197 5.01 11.58 5.82
N VAL A 198 4.73 10.64 6.71
CA VAL A 198 3.55 10.66 7.58
C VAL A 198 3.96 10.65 9.04
N LEU A 199 3.14 11.25 9.88
CA LEU A 199 3.27 11.20 11.33
C LEU A 199 2.11 10.35 11.86
N VAL A 200 2.41 9.28 12.58
CA VAL A 200 1.43 8.34 13.12
C VAL A 200 1.70 8.10 14.60
N GLU A 201 0.64 7.94 15.39
CA GLU A 201 0.75 7.54 16.79
C GLU A 201 1.06 6.04 16.92
N ASP A 202 1.69 5.64 18.02
CA ASP A 202 1.92 4.22 18.31
C ASP A 202 0.61 3.42 18.38
N GLY A 203 0.53 2.37 17.57
CA GLY A 203 -0.63 1.48 17.46
C GLY A 203 -1.75 2.00 16.55
N SER A 204 -1.66 3.22 16.02
CA SER A 204 -2.69 3.82 15.17
C SER A 204 -2.53 3.41 13.69
N THR A 205 -3.66 3.40 12.98
CA THR A 205 -3.70 3.13 11.54
C THR A 205 -4.01 4.41 10.77
N ILE A 206 -3.25 4.67 9.71
CA ILE A 206 -3.43 5.83 8.82
C ILE A 206 -3.66 5.38 7.37
N MET A 207 -4.48 6.15 6.64
CA MET A 207 -4.65 6.00 5.19
C MET A 207 -3.81 7.04 4.48
N ILE A 208 -2.99 6.60 3.53
CA ILE A 208 -1.88 7.40 3.00
C ILE A 208 -2.11 7.81 1.54
N GLY A 209 -2.96 7.08 0.82
CA GLY A 209 -3.31 7.43 -0.54
C GLY A 209 -4.51 6.65 -1.05
N GLY A 210 -5.25 7.29 -1.96
CA GLY A 210 -6.31 6.73 -2.79
C GLY A 210 -6.00 7.05 -4.25
N LEU A 211 -5.44 6.09 -5.01
CA LEU A 211 -5.19 6.28 -6.45
C LEU A 211 -6.38 5.74 -7.24
N MET A 212 -6.96 6.57 -8.10
CA MET A 212 -8.16 6.26 -8.88
C MET A 212 -7.79 6.01 -10.34
N LYS A 213 -8.09 4.81 -10.86
CA LYS A 213 -7.96 4.43 -12.27
C LYS A 213 -9.35 4.30 -12.87
N ASP A 214 -9.66 5.13 -13.86
CA ASP A 214 -10.89 5.05 -14.64
C ASP A 214 -10.66 4.22 -15.90
N GLU A 215 -11.42 3.14 -16.08
CA GLU A 215 -11.40 2.32 -17.29
C GLU A 215 -12.80 2.35 -17.92
N LYS A 216 -12.85 2.72 -19.20
CA LYS A 216 -14.08 2.78 -19.99
C LYS A 216 -13.95 1.83 -21.17
N THR A 217 -14.74 0.76 -21.16
CA THR A 217 -14.85 -0.21 -22.24
C THR A 217 -16.19 0.01 -22.94
N ASN A 218 -16.16 0.44 -24.20
CA ASN A 218 -17.37 0.50 -25.03
C ASN A 218 -17.42 -0.75 -25.89
N ASN A 219 -18.35 -1.66 -25.63
CA ASN A 219 -18.57 -2.83 -26.49
C ASN A 219 -19.90 -2.66 -27.24
N SER A 220 -19.83 -2.44 -28.56
CA SER A 220 -21.02 -2.32 -29.40
C SER A 220 -21.23 -3.60 -30.20
N ASP A 221 -22.18 -4.43 -29.78
CA ASP A 221 -22.59 -5.60 -30.54
C ASP A 221 -23.75 -5.21 -31.46
N SER A 222 -23.57 -5.42 -32.77
CA SER A 222 -24.61 -5.17 -33.77
C SER A 222 -24.76 -6.36 -34.70
N ILE A 223 -26.00 -6.75 -35.00
CA ILE A 223 -26.30 -7.73 -36.03
C ILE A 223 -26.08 -7.04 -37.39
N SER A 224 -25.04 -7.49 -38.11
CA SER A 224 -24.44 -6.80 -39.27
C SER A 224 -25.42 -6.43 -40.41
N TRP A 225 -26.57 -7.10 -40.51
CA TRP A 225 -27.59 -6.84 -41.56
C TRP A 225 -28.78 -5.96 -41.12
N LEU A 226 -29.24 -6.02 -39.85
CA LEU A 226 -30.36 -5.19 -39.35
C LEU A 226 -29.93 -3.84 -38.75
N GLY A 227 -28.68 -3.73 -38.30
CA GLY A 227 -28.18 -2.51 -37.64
C GLY A 227 -28.01 -1.29 -38.56
N LYS A 228 -28.11 -1.45 -39.88
CA LYS A 228 -27.91 -0.37 -40.88
C LYS A 228 -29.20 0.32 -41.34
N ILE A 229 -30.38 -0.13 -40.90
CA ILE A 229 -31.66 0.48 -41.31
C ILE A 229 -31.84 1.79 -40.53
N PRO A 230 -31.83 2.97 -41.21
CA PRO A 230 -31.78 4.29 -40.56
C PRO A 230 -33.00 4.65 -39.71
N LEU A 231 -34.06 3.82 -39.71
CA LEU A 231 -35.28 4.03 -38.94
C LEU A 231 -35.55 2.98 -37.85
N PHE A 232 -34.92 1.80 -37.93
CA PHE A 232 -35.15 0.68 -36.99
C PHE A 232 -33.88 0.13 -36.33
N GLY A 233 -32.69 0.63 -36.70
CA GLY A 233 -31.40 0.13 -36.19
C GLY A 233 -31.20 0.26 -34.68
N PHE A 234 -31.97 1.12 -33.99
CA PHE A 234 -31.93 1.28 -32.52
C PHE A 234 -32.53 0.09 -31.75
N LEU A 235 -33.45 -0.67 -32.35
CA LEU A 235 -34.06 -1.87 -31.74
C LEU A 235 -33.20 -3.12 -31.85
N PHE A 236 -32.15 -3.09 -32.69
CA PHE A 236 -31.29 -4.23 -33.01
C PHE A 236 -29.81 -4.00 -32.69
N ARG A 237 -29.50 -2.90 -32.00
CA ARG A 237 -28.16 -2.55 -31.50
C ARG A 237 -28.13 -2.73 -29.99
N ASN A 238 -27.26 -3.61 -29.50
CA ASN A 238 -27.00 -3.72 -28.08
C ASN A 238 -25.66 -3.01 -27.78
N THR A 239 -25.73 -1.81 -27.23
CA THR A 239 -24.55 -1.10 -26.75
C THR A 239 -24.34 -1.47 -25.29
N VAL A 240 -23.29 -2.22 -25.01
CA VAL A 240 -22.86 -2.50 -23.64
C VAL A 240 -21.73 -1.52 -23.32
N ASP A 241 -22.11 -0.40 -22.69
CA ASP A 241 -21.14 0.50 -22.07
C ASP A 241 -20.76 -0.10 -20.71
N SER A 242 -19.48 -0.35 -20.50
CA SER A 242 -18.92 -0.82 -19.22
C SER A 242 -17.86 0.18 -18.76
N LYS A 243 -18.13 0.94 -17.71
CA LYS A 243 -17.15 1.69 -16.95
C LYS A 243 -16.83 0.93 -15.67
N SER A 244 -15.55 0.70 -15.47
CA SER A 244 -14.99 0.18 -14.23
C SER A 244 -14.04 1.21 -13.67
N LYS A 245 -14.33 1.67 -12.45
CA LYS A 245 -13.41 2.52 -11.68
C LYS A 245 -12.70 1.65 -10.66
N THR A 246 -11.38 1.69 -10.64
CA THR A 246 -10.55 0.96 -9.68
C THR A 246 -9.84 1.96 -8.78
N GLU A 247 -10.09 1.89 -7.48
CA GLU A 247 -9.44 2.71 -6.47
C GLU A 247 -8.48 1.85 -5.63
N LEU A 248 -7.26 2.34 -5.42
CA LEU A 248 -6.25 1.69 -4.58
C LEU A 248 -6.06 2.49 -3.29
N ALA A 249 -6.41 1.88 -2.16
CA ALA A 249 -6.29 2.45 -0.83
C ALA A 249 -5.16 1.76 -0.05
N ILE A 250 -4.25 2.56 0.52
CA ILE A 250 -3.09 2.08 1.30
C ILE A 250 -3.26 2.48 2.75
N PHE A 251 -3.38 1.48 3.63
CA PHE A 251 -3.43 1.63 5.08
C PHE A 251 -2.11 1.20 5.69
N LEU A 252 -1.57 1.98 6.63
CA LEU A 252 -0.41 1.61 7.42
C LEU A 252 -0.75 1.63 8.91
N THR A 253 -0.38 0.57 9.62
CA THR A 253 -0.38 0.49 11.08
C THR A 253 1.05 0.38 11.55
N CYS A 254 1.42 1.16 12.58
CA CYS A 254 2.78 1.14 13.12
C CYS A 254 2.76 0.93 14.61
N LYS A 255 3.65 0.05 15.11
CA LYS A 255 3.73 -0.30 16.53
C LYS A 255 5.18 -0.33 16.99
N ILE A 256 5.51 0.42 18.03
CA ILE A 256 6.82 0.38 18.68
C ILE A 256 6.94 -0.95 19.43
N LEU A 257 8.07 -1.64 19.22
CA LEU A 257 8.40 -2.87 19.92
C LEU A 257 9.37 -2.57 21.05
N ASP A 258 8.94 -2.80 22.30
CA ASP A 258 9.83 -2.75 23.46
C ASP A 258 10.26 -4.18 23.85
N LEU A 259 11.52 -4.49 23.57
CA LEU A 259 12.16 -5.78 23.87
C LEU A 259 12.21 -6.08 25.38
N LYS A 260 11.91 -5.12 26.26
CA LYS A 260 11.87 -5.33 27.72
C LYS A 260 10.60 -6.04 28.21
N SER A 261 9.52 -6.02 27.43
CA SER A 261 8.21 -6.55 27.86
C SER A 261 7.92 -8.01 27.49
N SER A 262 8.70 -8.61 26.58
CA SER A 262 8.49 -9.98 26.08
C SER A 262 9.21 -11.07 26.87
N SER A 263 10.01 -10.72 27.88
CA SER A 263 10.66 -11.65 28.80
C SER A 263 9.88 -11.80 30.12
N SER A 264 8.59 -12.16 30.04
CA SER A 264 7.95 -12.80 31.20
C SER A 264 8.41 -14.26 31.21
N PRO A 265 9.23 -14.72 32.18
CA PRO A 265 9.55 -16.13 32.27
C PRO A 265 8.26 -16.90 32.53
N ALA A 266 7.96 -17.88 31.68
CA ALA A 266 6.92 -18.85 31.95
C ALA A 266 7.17 -19.43 33.35
N ALA A 267 6.20 -19.26 34.26
CA ALA A 267 6.30 -19.81 35.60
C ALA A 267 6.49 -21.34 35.48
N PRO A 268 7.46 -21.94 36.18
CA PRO A 268 7.64 -23.38 36.15
C PRO A 268 6.37 -24.06 36.69
N PRO A 269 5.96 -25.21 36.11
CA PRO A 269 4.78 -25.93 36.57
C PRO A 269 4.97 -26.35 38.03
N LYS A 270 3.93 -26.12 38.84
CA LYS A 270 3.87 -26.51 40.25
C LYS A 270 4.04 -28.03 40.36
N PRO A 271 4.93 -28.56 41.21
CA PRO A 271 4.98 -29.99 41.46
C PRO A 271 3.70 -30.45 42.16
N SER A 272 3.15 -31.56 41.66
CA SER A 272 2.02 -32.33 42.20
C SER A 272 2.41 -33.09 43.47
#